data_AF-Z9JXM6-F1
#
_entry.id   AF-Z9JXM6-F1
#
_cell.length_a   1.000
_cell.length_b   1.000
_cell.length_c   1.000
_cell.angle_alpha   90.00
_cell.angle_beta   90.00
_cell.angle_gamma   90.00
#
_symmetry.space_group_name_H-M   'P 1'
#
loop_
_entity.id
_entity.type
_entity.pdbx_description
1 polymer ?
#
loop_
_entity_poly.entity_id
_entity_poly.type
_entity_poly.pdbx_seq_one_letter_code
_entity_poly.pdbx_strand_id
1 'polypeptide(L)'
;MTAPAPTASRPALGLRSGLAVLAGVVVAVATGFQSDLAPLIMVCSAIYLCAAAVGRRGAAWLGFAASFVVLTPGFVLDSPWVPILALLAIQLVLVVVGVVRGAWTTGPARLQLYGAAGFGALAVLAVAVEGAGPAAGVLTVLGLLGHGAWDIGHHRADAVVTRPYALFCAVLDMVLAVLVAVGLVTGA
;
A
#
# COMPACT_ATOMS: atom_id res chain seq x y z
N MET A 1 -18.37 20.22 -42.72
CA MET A 1 -17.54 19.30 -41.90
C MET A 1 -16.75 20.14 -40.91
N THR A 2 -17.20 20.20 -39.65
CA THR A 2 -16.53 20.93 -38.57
C THR A 2 -15.64 19.94 -37.79
N ALA A 3 -14.39 20.32 -37.52
CA ALA A 3 -13.45 19.50 -36.76
C ALA A 3 -13.96 19.28 -35.31
N PRO A 4 -13.74 18.10 -34.70
CA PRO A 4 -14.08 17.87 -33.30
C PRO A 4 -13.24 18.77 -32.39
N ALA A 5 -13.90 19.40 -31.41
CA ALA A 5 -13.24 20.23 -30.40
C ALA A 5 -12.27 19.40 -29.54
N PRO A 6 -11.09 19.95 -29.18
CA PRO A 6 -10.15 19.26 -28.30
C PRO A 6 -10.80 19.04 -26.93
N THR A 7 -10.88 17.78 -26.49
CA THR A 7 -11.38 17.40 -25.17
C THR A 7 -10.47 18.02 -24.11
N ALA A 8 -11.03 18.92 -23.30
CA ALA A 8 -10.37 19.55 -22.18
C ALA A 8 -9.72 18.50 -21.26
N SER A 9 -8.43 18.70 -21.02
CA SER A 9 -7.58 17.88 -20.17
C SER A 9 -8.18 17.75 -18.75
N ARG A 10 -8.39 16.51 -18.28
CA ARG A 10 -8.79 16.19 -16.89
C ARG A 10 -7.62 15.90 -15.89
N PRO A 11 -6.37 16.38 -16.02
CA PRO A 11 -5.29 15.96 -15.11
C PRO A 11 -5.31 16.68 -13.75
N ALA A 12 -5.93 17.85 -13.64
CA ALA A 12 -5.81 18.69 -12.44
C ALA A 12 -6.57 18.16 -11.21
N LEU A 13 -7.66 17.41 -11.41
CA LEU A 13 -8.50 16.94 -10.30
C LEU A 13 -7.88 15.74 -9.56
N GLY A 14 -7.15 14.87 -10.26
CA GLY A 14 -6.45 13.72 -9.68
C GLY A 14 -5.23 14.11 -8.84
N LEU A 15 -4.48 15.13 -9.27
CA LEU A 15 -3.30 15.60 -8.54
C LEU A 15 -3.67 16.32 -7.23
N ARG A 16 -4.72 17.15 -7.26
CA ARG A 16 -5.19 17.89 -6.07
C ARG A 16 -5.80 16.97 -5.01
N SER A 17 -6.55 15.95 -5.44
CA SER A 17 -7.12 14.95 -4.52
C SER A 17 -6.05 14.04 -3.91
N GLY A 18 -5.07 13.59 -4.70
CA GLY A 18 -3.93 12.82 -4.17
C GLY A 18 -3.09 13.60 -3.15
N LEU A 19 -2.88 14.90 -3.37
CA LEU A 19 -2.13 15.75 -2.44
C LEU A 19 -2.89 15.97 -1.11
N ALA A 20 -4.22 16.14 -1.17
CA ALA A 20 -5.05 16.28 0.02
C ALA A 20 -5.06 15.00 0.87
N VAL A 21 -5.15 13.83 0.23
CA VAL A 21 -5.05 12.54 0.93
C VAL A 21 -3.68 12.35 1.55
N LEU A 22 -2.61 12.63 0.81
CA LEU A 22 -1.24 12.57 1.34
C LEU A 22 -1.08 13.46 2.56
N ALA A 23 -1.52 14.72 2.48
CA ALA A 23 -1.47 15.65 3.60
C ALA A 23 -2.27 15.14 4.81
N GLY A 24 -3.47 14.59 4.58
CA GLY A 24 -4.30 14.01 5.64
C GLY A 24 -3.62 12.84 6.36
N VAL A 25 -3.02 11.91 5.60
CA VAL A 25 -2.29 10.77 6.19
C VAL A 25 -1.04 11.24 6.94
N VAL A 26 -0.27 12.17 6.38
CA VAL A 26 0.92 12.72 7.03
C VAL A 26 0.57 13.45 8.33
N VAL A 27 -0.50 14.26 8.32
CA VAL A 27 -0.98 14.93 9.54
C VAL A 27 -1.44 13.90 10.57
N ALA A 28 -2.18 12.87 10.17
CA ALA A 28 -2.59 11.81 11.10
C ALA A 28 -1.39 11.15 11.78
N VAL A 29 -0.38 10.74 10.98
CA VAL A 29 0.88 10.16 11.48
C VAL A 29 1.62 11.13 12.40
N ALA A 30 1.81 12.39 11.97
CA ALA A 30 2.57 13.39 12.71
C ALA A 30 1.90 13.88 14.00
N THR A 31 0.58 13.76 14.13
CA THR A 31 -0.17 14.30 15.29
C THR A 31 -0.47 13.28 16.38
N GLY A 32 0.14 12.08 16.32
CA GLY A 32 0.06 11.11 17.41
C GLY A 32 -0.40 9.71 17.02
N PHE A 33 -0.40 9.37 15.73
CA PHE A 33 -0.39 7.96 15.31
C PHE A 33 1.01 7.38 15.60
N GLN A 34 1.28 7.09 16.88
CA GLN A 34 2.45 6.29 17.29
C GLN A 34 2.21 4.77 17.12
N SER A 35 1.12 4.40 16.46
CA SER A 35 0.76 3.01 16.24
C SER A 35 1.69 2.33 15.24
N ASP A 36 1.94 1.04 15.47
CA ASP A 36 2.82 0.22 14.64
C ASP A 36 2.37 0.30 13.17
N LEU A 37 3.26 0.84 12.32
CA LEU A 37 3.04 1.04 10.90
C LEU A 37 3.37 -0.22 10.09
N ALA A 38 3.86 -1.30 10.72
CA ALA A 38 4.15 -2.56 10.05
C ALA A 38 2.98 -3.13 9.20
N PRO A 39 1.70 -3.08 9.64
CA PRO A 39 0.59 -3.56 8.83
C PRO A 39 0.40 -2.81 7.51
N LEU A 40 0.88 -1.57 7.38
CA LEU A 40 0.79 -0.81 6.13
C LEU A 40 1.56 -1.47 4.99
N ILE A 41 2.68 -2.13 5.28
CA ILE A 41 3.46 -2.87 4.26
C ILE A 41 2.59 -3.96 3.62
N MET A 42 1.80 -4.67 4.43
CA MET A 42 0.89 -5.71 3.94
C MET A 42 -0.35 -5.13 3.26
N VAL A 43 -0.83 -3.95 3.68
CA VAL A 43 -1.88 -3.21 2.96
C VAL A 43 -1.44 -2.92 1.54
N CYS A 44 -0.21 -2.39 1.37
CA CYS A 44 0.31 -2.00 0.07
C CYS A 44 0.31 -3.19 -0.92
N SER A 45 0.80 -4.35 -0.49
CA SER A 45 0.79 -5.56 -1.34
C SER A 45 -0.62 -6.11 -1.59
N ALA A 46 -1.52 -6.07 -0.60
CA ALA A 46 -2.91 -6.52 -0.75
C ALA A 46 -3.67 -5.69 -1.80
N ILE A 47 -3.42 -4.38 -1.88
CA ILE A 47 -4.09 -3.51 -2.85
C ILE A 47 -3.67 -3.83 -4.28
N TYR A 48 -2.37 -4.05 -4.51
CA TYR A 48 -1.85 -4.48 -5.81
C TYR A 48 -2.37 -5.85 -6.22
N LEU A 49 -2.40 -6.79 -5.27
CA LEU A 49 -2.96 -8.12 -5.48
C LEU A 49 -4.45 -8.05 -5.83
N CYS A 50 -5.22 -7.16 -5.19
CA CYS A 50 -6.62 -6.90 -5.50
C CYS A 50 -6.80 -6.37 -6.93
N ALA A 51 -6.03 -5.36 -7.33
CA ALA A 51 -6.09 -4.82 -8.69
C ALA A 51 -5.78 -5.88 -9.75
N ALA A 52 -4.78 -6.74 -9.48
CA ALA A 52 -4.41 -7.85 -10.35
C ALA A 52 -5.51 -8.93 -10.40
N ALA A 53 -6.02 -9.39 -9.25
CA ALA A 53 -7.05 -10.44 -9.17
C ALA A 53 -8.38 -10.01 -9.81
N VAL A 54 -8.77 -8.75 -9.62
CA VAL A 54 -10.00 -8.19 -10.22
C VAL A 54 -9.80 -7.91 -11.72
N GLY A 55 -8.57 -7.65 -12.16
CA GLY A 55 -8.24 -7.28 -13.54
C GLY A 55 -8.59 -5.82 -13.85
N ARG A 56 -8.72 -4.95 -12.84
CA ARG A 56 -9.08 -3.53 -12.99
C ARG A 56 -8.07 -2.65 -12.27
N ARG A 57 -7.28 -1.89 -13.04
CA ARG A 57 -6.24 -0.98 -12.53
C ARG A 57 -6.76 0.06 -11.52
N GLY A 58 -8.00 0.50 -11.70
CA GLY A 58 -8.66 1.46 -10.80
C GLY A 58 -9.14 0.85 -9.48
N ALA A 59 -9.19 -0.48 -9.34
CA ALA A 59 -9.59 -1.13 -8.09
C ALA A 59 -8.60 -0.83 -6.94
N ALA A 60 -7.37 -0.41 -7.26
CA ALA A 60 -6.38 0.01 -6.28
C ALA A 60 -6.88 1.16 -5.38
N TRP A 61 -7.62 2.13 -5.94
CA TRP A 61 -8.20 3.22 -5.16
C TRP A 61 -9.26 2.74 -4.17
N LEU A 62 -10.08 1.76 -4.56
CA LEU A 62 -11.05 1.15 -3.66
C LEU A 62 -10.37 0.30 -2.60
N GLY A 63 -9.31 -0.44 -2.96
CA GLY A 63 -8.48 -1.17 -2.01
C GLY A 63 -7.84 -0.24 -0.97
N PHE A 64 -7.33 0.91 -1.41
CA PHE A 64 -6.80 1.94 -0.53
C PHE A 64 -7.87 2.54 0.39
N ALA A 65 -9.07 2.82 -0.11
CA ALA A 65 -10.17 3.27 0.75
C ALA A 65 -10.58 2.19 1.77
N ALA A 66 -10.62 0.92 1.34
CA ALA A 66 -10.98 -0.21 2.21
C ALA A 66 -9.92 -0.49 3.28
N SER A 67 -8.65 -0.15 3.04
CA SER A 67 -7.59 -0.40 4.02
C SER A 67 -7.81 0.37 5.32
N PHE A 68 -8.36 1.59 5.27
CA PHE A 68 -8.73 2.34 6.49
C PHE A 68 -9.71 1.55 7.36
N VAL A 69 -10.68 0.87 6.75
CA VAL A 69 -11.65 0.03 7.47
C VAL A 69 -10.96 -1.19 8.08
N VAL A 70 -10.03 -1.81 7.35
CA VAL A 70 -9.29 -2.99 7.83
C VAL A 70 -8.31 -2.64 8.95
N LEU A 71 -7.70 -1.46 8.90
CA LEU A 71 -6.75 -0.99 9.90
C LEU A 71 -7.43 -0.48 11.18
N THR A 72 -8.65 0.08 11.07
CA THR A 72 -9.38 0.68 12.20
C THR A 72 -9.48 -0.25 13.41
N PRO A 73 -9.87 -1.54 13.29
CA PRO A 73 -9.91 -2.45 14.43
C PRO A 73 -8.57 -2.61 15.16
N GLY A 74 -7.45 -2.59 14.44
CA GLY A 74 -6.12 -2.66 15.05
C GLY A 74 -5.83 -1.48 15.97
N PHE A 75 -6.27 -0.28 15.59
CA PHE A 75 -6.14 0.91 16.42
C PHE A 75 -7.12 0.91 17.61
N VAL A 76 -8.36 0.46 17.39
CA VAL A 76 -9.38 0.41 18.46
C VAL A 76 -9.04 -0.64 19.52
N LEU A 77 -8.41 -1.74 19.12
CA LEU A 77 -8.05 -2.86 19.99
C LEU A 77 -6.59 -2.82 20.45
N ASP A 78 -5.82 -1.79 20.06
CA ASP A 78 -4.38 -1.65 20.32
C ASP A 78 -3.59 -2.91 20.01
N SER A 79 -3.83 -3.48 18.82
CA SER A 79 -3.24 -4.76 18.41
C SER A 79 -2.91 -4.77 16.93
N PRO A 80 -1.61 -4.78 16.54
CA PRO A 80 -1.21 -4.87 15.14
C PRO A 80 -1.49 -6.24 14.52
N TRP A 81 -1.66 -7.28 15.34
CA TRP A 81 -2.04 -8.61 14.86
C TRP A 81 -3.43 -8.66 14.23
N VAL A 82 -4.37 -7.83 14.68
CA VAL A 82 -5.73 -7.78 14.14
C VAL A 82 -5.74 -7.45 12.64
N PRO A 83 -5.14 -6.32 12.18
CA PRO A 83 -5.07 -6.04 10.76
C PRO A 83 -4.18 -7.02 10.00
N ILE A 84 -3.09 -7.53 10.59
CA ILE A 84 -2.23 -8.54 9.93
C ILE A 84 -3.02 -9.80 9.57
N LEU A 85 -3.77 -10.36 10.51
CA LEU A 85 -4.56 -11.57 10.27
C LEU A 85 -5.69 -11.32 9.26
N ALA A 86 -6.36 -10.16 9.35
CA ALA A 86 -7.38 -9.77 8.39
C ALA A 86 -6.81 -9.62 6.97
N LEU A 87 -5.68 -8.94 6.82
CA LEU A 87 -5.01 -8.75 5.52
C LEU A 87 -4.48 -10.05 4.95
N LEU A 88 -3.94 -10.95 5.79
CA LEU A 88 -3.54 -12.29 5.36
C LEU A 88 -4.73 -13.07 4.80
N ALA A 89 -5.86 -13.09 5.52
CA ALA A 89 -7.09 -13.73 5.06
C ALA A 89 -7.60 -13.12 3.74
N ILE A 90 -7.61 -11.79 3.63
CA ILE A 90 -8.00 -11.07 2.40
C ILE A 90 -7.08 -11.46 1.24
N GLN A 91 -5.76 -11.48 1.44
CA GLN A 91 -4.81 -11.85 0.38
C GLN A 91 -5.02 -13.29 -0.08
N LEU A 92 -5.24 -14.24 0.83
CA LEU A 92 -5.56 -15.62 0.48
C LEU A 92 -6.83 -15.71 -0.37
N VAL A 93 -7.90 -14.99 0.02
CA VAL A 93 -9.13 -14.91 -0.77
C VAL A 93 -8.85 -14.32 -2.16
N LEU A 94 -8.06 -13.25 -2.27
CA LEU A 94 -7.70 -12.64 -3.54
C LEU A 94 -6.89 -13.56 -4.44
N VAL A 95 -5.98 -14.37 -3.88
CA VAL A 95 -5.25 -15.42 -4.61
C VAL A 95 -6.24 -16.41 -5.24
N VAL A 96 -7.18 -16.93 -4.43
CA VAL A 96 -8.22 -17.86 -4.90
C VAL A 96 -9.10 -17.23 -5.97
N VAL A 97 -9.56 -15.99 -5.75
CA VAL A 97 -10.36 -15.24 -6.73
C VAL A 97 -9.60 -15.08 -8.04
N GLY A 98 -8.31 -14.75 -8.00
CA GLY A 98 -7.50 -14.63 -9.21
C GLY A 98 -7.26 -15.97 -9.91
N VAL A 99 -7.20 -17.09 -9.18
CA VAL A 99 -7.14 -18.44 -9.79
C VAL A 99 -8.45 -18.72 -10.55
N VAL A 100 -9.60 -18.54 -9.89
CA VAL A 100 -10.93 -18.75 -10.47
C VAL A 100 -11.15 -17.86 -11.70
N ARG A 101 -10.63 -16.63 -11.69
CA ARG A 101 -10.75 -15.66 -12.78
C ARG A 101 -9.67 -15.78 -13.86
N GLY A 102 -8.67 -16.66 -13.70
CA GLY A 102 -7.55 -16.77 -14.64
C GLY A 102 -6.64 -15.53 -14.68
N ALA A 103 -6.58 -14.75 -13.60
CA ALA A 103 -5.84 -13.48 -13.54
C ALA A 103 -4.30 -13.66 -13.61
N TRP A 104 -3.80 -14.83 -13.23
CA TRP A 104 -2.35 -15.12 -13.07
C TRP A 104 -1.63 -15.52 -14.38
N THR A 105 -2.24 -15.27 -15.52
CA THR A 105 -1.70 -15.66 -16.84
C THR A 105 -0.58 -14.75 -17.33
N THR A 106 -0.54 -13.49 -16.86
CA THR A 106 0.48 -12.51 -17.27
C THR A 106 1.62 -12.38 -16.25
N GLY A 107 2.81 -12.03 -16.72
CA GLY A 107 3.98 -11.77 -15.86
C GLY A 107 3.72 -10.72 -14.77
N PRO A 108 3.21 -9.52 -15.10
CA PRO A 108 2.93 -8.48 -14.11
C PRO A 108 1.90 -8.88 -13.06
N ALA A 109 0.90 -9.71 -13.41
CA ALA A 109 -0.07 -10.21 -12.45
C ALA A 109 0.56 -11.24 -11.49
N ARG A 110 1.35 -12.19 -12.00
CA ARG A 110 2.09 -13.15 -11.16
C ARG A 110 3.08 -12.48 -10.23
N LEU A 111 3.66 -11.36 -10.66
CA LEU A 111 4.59 -10.59 -9.83
C LEU A 111 3.96 -10.16 -8.50
N GLN A 112 2.64 -9.92 -8.47
CA GLN A 112 1.93 -9.54 -7.24
C GLN A 112 1.83 -10.67 -6.22
N LEU A 113 1.93 -11.94 -6.64
CA LEU A 113 2.00 -13.07 -5.69
C LEU A 113 3.32 -13.04 -4.91
N TYR A 114 4.43 -12.69 -5.59
CA TYR A 114 5.72 -12.51 -4.92
C TYR A 114 5.73 -11.27 -4.04
N GLY A 115 5.09 -10.18 -4.49
CA GLY A 115 4.90 -8.97 -3.68
C GLY A 115 4.10 -9.28 -2.40
N ALA A 116 2.96 -9.97 -2.53
CA ALA A 116 2.14 -10.43 -1.42
C ALA A 116 2.93 -11.27 -0.41
N ALA A 117 3.71 -12.24 -0.89
CA ALA A 117 4.55 -13.08 -0.04
C ALA A 117 5.68 -12.29 0.64
N GLY A 118 6.45 -11.50 -0.11
CA GLY A 118 7.61 -10.77 0.40
C GLY A 118 7.23 -9.66 1.37
N PHE A 119 6.33 -8.76 0.98
CA PHE A 119 5.86 -7.68 1.84
C PHE A 119 5.00 -8.19 2.99
N GLY A 120 4.20 -9.24 2.77
CA GLY A 120 3.45 -9.89 3.83
C GLY A 120 4.37 -10.50 4.89
N ALA A 121 5.44 -11.19 4.48
CA ALA A 121 6.43 -11.75 5.40
C ALA A 121 7.16 -10.66 6.18
N LEU A 122 7.55 -9.55 5.54
CA LEU A 122 8.17 -8.41 6.22
C LEU A 122 7.24 -7.79 7.28
N ALA A 123 5.96 -7.61 6.95
CA ALA A 123 4.97 -7.06 7.89
C ALA A 123 4.77 -8.00 9.09
N VAL A 124 4.61 -9.31 8.85
CA VAL A 124 4.49 -10.30 9.93
C VAL A 124 5.74 -10.33 10.80
N LEU A 125 6.93 -10.28 10.20
CA LEU A 125 8.18 -10.30 10.96
C LEU A 125 8.34 -9.04 11.80
N ALA A 126 8.00 -7.86 11.26
CA ALA A 126 8.08 -6.60 11.98
C ALA A 126 7.20 -6.62 13.25
N VAL A 127 5.95 -7.10 13.13
CA VAL A 127 5.05 -7.26 14.29
C VAL A 127 5.53 -8.37 15.23
N ALA A 128 6.08 -9.47 14.70
CA ALA A 128 6.57 -10.58 15.52
C ALA A 128 7.77 -10.21 16.41
N VAL A 129 8.57 -9.22 16.01
CA VAL A 129 9.70 -8.71 16.79
C VAL A 129 9.40 -7.38 17.48
N GLU A 130 8.12 -7.00 17.54
CA GLU A 130 7.67 -5.83 18.29
C GLU A 130 8.11 -5.97 19.77
N GLY A 131 8.77 -4.93 20.30
CA GLY A 131 9.38 -4.96 21.63
C GLY A 131 10.80 -5.53 21.71
N ALA A 132 11.35 -6.11 20.64
CA ALA A 132 12.74 -6.61 20.58
C ALA A 132 13.76 -5.52 20.17
N GLY A 133 13.56 -4.27 20.62
CA GLY A 133 14.38 -3.12 20.26
C GLY A 133 14.03 -2.50 18.90
N PRO A 134 14.99 -1.88 18.19
CA PRO A 134 14.69 -1.11 16.97
C PRO A 134 14.37 -1.97 15.74
N ALA A 135 14.44 -3.31 15.85
CA ALA A 135 14.32 -4.23 14.73
C ALA A 135 12.97 -4.10 14.00
N ALA A 136 11.86 -3.97 14.73
CA ALA A 136 10.53 -3.80 14.15
C ALA A 136 10.47 -2.55 13.26
N GLY A 137 10.92 -1.40 13.77
CA GLY A 137 10.95 -0.17 12.98
C GLY A 137 11.90 -0.23 11.79
N VAL A 138 13.06 -0.88 11.90
CA VAL A 138 13.99 -1.08 10.77
C VAL A 138 13.32 -1.91 9.67
N LEU A 139 12.64 -3.01 10.04
CA LEU A 139 11.89 -3.83 9.09
C LEU A 139 10.76 -3.02 8.44
N THR A 140 10.07 -2.16 9.21
CA THR A 140 9.05 -1.26 8.69
C THR A 140 9.62 -0.28 7.67
N VAL A 141 10.76 0.36 7.96
CA VAL A 141 11.45 1.26 7.01
C VAL A 141 11.85 0.50 5.75
N LEU A 142 12.46 -0.68 5.88
CA LEU A 142 12.87 -1.49 4.73
C LEU A 142 11.68 -1.92 3.87
N GLY A 143 10.56 -2.30 4.50
CA GLY A 143 9.34 -2.68 3.81
C GLY A 143 8.72 -1.51 3.04
N LEU A 144 8.63 -0.33 3.67
CA LEU A 144 8.11 0.88 3.03
C LEU A 144 9.02 1.36 1.88
N LEU A 145 10.33 1.42 2.07
CA LEU A 145 11.27 1.77 0.99
C LEU A 145 11.23 0.76 -0.15
N GLY A 146 11.18 -0.53 0.18
CA GLY A 146 11.05 -1.62 -0.78
C GLY A 146 9.76 -1.53 -1.59
N HIS A 147 8.64 -1.21 -0.94
CA HIS A 147 7.36 -1.02 -1.61
C HIS A 147 7.33 0.26 -2.45
N GLY A 148 7.87 1.38 -1.96
CA GLY A 148 7.98 2.59 -2.77
C GLY A 148 8.86 2.38 -4.02
N ALA A 149 9.91 1.55 -3.93
CA ALA A 149 10.67 1.14 -5.12
C ALA A 149 9.85 0.25 -6.07
N TRP A 150 9.03 -0.66 -5.53
CA TRP A 150 8.08 -1.48 -6.28
C TRP A 150 7.05 -0.63 -7.04
N ASP A 151 6.53 0.42 -6.39
CA ASP A 151 5.62 1.40 -6.96
C ASP A 151 6.27 2.18 -8.11
N ILE A 152 7.53 2.62 -7.96
CA ILE A 152 8.27 3.29 -9.03
C ILE A 152 8.41 2.35 -10.25
N GLY A 153 8.68 1.06 -10.00
CA GLY A 153 8.68 0.03 -11.04
C GLY A 153 7.35 -0.05 -11.79
N HIS A 154 6.23 -0.11 -11.07
CA HIS A 154 4.88 -0.18 -11.65
C HIS A 154 4.46 1.12 -12.34
N HIS A 155 4.88 2.27 -11.82
CA HIS A 155 4.67 3.57 -12.45
C HIS A 155 5.36 3.63 -13.82
N ARG A 156 6.63 3.19 -13.89
CA ARG A 156 7.39 3.13 -15.14
C ARG A 156 6.77 2.15 -16.13
N ALA A 157 6.45 0.94 -15.68
CA ALA A 157 5.89 -0.13 -16.48
C ALA A 157 4.42 0.09 -16.91
N ASP A 158 3.71 1.03 -16.27
CA ASP A 158 2.28 1.29 -16.48
C ASP A 158 1.41 0.01 -16.38
N ALA A 159 1.69 -0.82 -15.39
CA ALA A 159 1.06 -2.12 -15.21
C ALA A 159 0.35 -2.26 -13.85
N VAL A 160 -0.64 -3.16 -13.79
CA VAL A 160 -1.40 -3.59 -12.60
C VAL A 160 -2.28 -2.52 -11.95
N VAL A 161 -1.74 -1.36 -11.60
CA VAL A 161 -2.46 -0.21 -11.02
C VAL A 161 -2.35 0.99 -11.96
N THR A 162 -3.14 2.04 -11.74
CA THR A 162 -2.99 3.28 -12.54
C THR A 162 -1.69 4.01 -12.21
N ARG A 163 -1.06 4.66 -13.21
CA ARG A 163 0.16 5.47 -13.01
C ARG A 163 0.08 6.49 -11.87
N PRO A 164 -1.02 7.26 -11.72
CA PRO A 164 -1.17 8.20 -10.60
C PRO A 164 -1.23 7.49 -9.24
N TYR A 165 -1.84 6.31 -9.16
CA TYR A 165 -1.89 5.54 -7.93
C TYR A 165 -0.50 5.06 -7.51
N ALA A 166 0.26 4.49 -8.44
CA ALA A 166 1.64 4.06 -8.16
C ALA A 166 2.52 5.23 -7.70
N LEU A 167 2.42 6.39 -8.34
CA LEU A 167 3.17 7.58 -7.90
C LEU A 167 2.75 8.05 -6.50
N PHE A 168 1.45 8.07 -6.23
CA PHE A 168 0.91 8.43 -4.92
C PHE A 168 1.45 7.50 -3.83
N CYS A 169 1.39 6.18 -4.05
CA CYS A 169 1.84 5.17 -3.11
C CYS A 169 3.37 5.26 -2.89
N ALA A 170 4.15 5.46 -3.96
CA ALA A 170 5.60 5.66 -3.85
C ALA A 170 5.96 6.86 -2.96
N VAL A 171 5.28 8.00 -3.14
CA VAL A 171 5.53 9.19 -2.31
C VAL A 171 5.10 8.96 -0.88
N LEU A 172 3.92 8.37 -0.67
CA LEU A 172 3.42 8.06 0.66
C LEU A 172 4.38 7.15 1.43
N ASP A 173 4.81 6.05 0.84
CA ASP A 173 5.71 5.08 1.47
C ASP A 173 7.05 5.69 1.81
N MET A 174 7.61 6.54 0.94
CA MET A 174 8.88 7.24 1.21
C MET A 174 8.74 8.22 2.37
N VAL A 175 7.64 8.95 2.46
CA VAL A 175 7.38 9.87 3.57
C VAL A 175 7.21 9.09 4.88
N LEU A 176 6.43 8.01 4.88
CA LEU A 176 6.23 7.17 6.05
C LEU A 176 7.54 6.51 6.51
N ALA A 177 8.35 6.01 5.56
CA ALA A 177 9.66 5.45 5.88
C ALA A 177 10.58 6.47 6.56
N VAL A 178 10.60 7.72 6.08
CA VAL A 178 11.36 8.81 6.70
C VAL A 178 10.84 9.10 8.10
N LEU A 179 9.52 9.16 8.31
CA LEU A 179 8.93 9.41 9.63
C LEU A 179 9.31 8.31 10.64
N VAL A 180 9.22 7.04 10.25
CA VAL A 180 9.65 5.91 11.10
C VAL A 180 11.15 5.97 11.38
N ALA A 181 11.98 6.25 10.36
CA ALA A 181 13.42 6.35 10.52
C ALA A 181 13.82 7.49 11.47
N VAL A 182 13.14 8.64 11.39
CA VAL A 182 13.34 9.75 12.34
C VAL A 182 12.98 9.31 13.75
N GLY A 183 11.81 8.68 13.96
CA GLY A 183 11.39 8.17 15.27
C GLY A 183 12.41 7.22 15.90
N LEU A 184 12.96 6.30 15.10
CA LEU A 184 14.03 5.38 15.51
C LEU A 184 15.30 6.10 15.98
N VAL A 185 15.69 7.18 15.30
CA VAL A 185 16.92 7.93 15.61
C VAL A 185 16.72 8.86 16.82
N THR A 186 15.53 9.44 16.97
CA THR A 186 15.22 10.38 18.06
C THR A 186 14.75 9.71 19.33
N GLY A 187 14.40 8.42 19.30
CA GLY A 187 13.80 7.70 20.43
C GLY A 187 12.39 8.20 20.77
N ALA A 188 11.68 8.69 19.76
CA ALA A 188 10.31 9.20 19.87
C ALA A 188 9.29 8.11 19.53
#